data_AF-A0A367LUM9-F1
#
_entry.id   AF-A0A367LUM9-F1
#
_cell.length_a   1.000
_cell.length_b   1.000
_cell.length_c   1.000
_cell.angle_alpha   90.00
_cell.angle_beta   90.00
_cell.angle_gamma   90.00
#
_symmetry.space_group_name_H-M   'P 1'
#
loop_
_entity.id
_entity.type
_entity.pdbx_description
1 polymer ?
#
loop_
_entity_poly.entity_id
_entity_poly.type
_entity_poly.pdbx_seq_one_letter_code
_entity_poly.pdbx_strand_id
1 'polypeptide(L)'
;YRATTVVFVSNSVAVSKVAGDELLVWTARKHEGTPVPDTKVLWTDGLGVMSSGNTDADGLLRLKHASPERSYVIGEDREGGVFVLSLIHI
;
A
#
# COMPACT_ATOMS: atom_id res chain seq x y z
N TYR A 1 20.50 -19.81 17.18
CA TYR A 1 19.43 -18.86 16.81
C TYR A 1 19.95 -18.02 15.65
N ARG A 2 19.23 -17.93 14.52
CA ARG A 2 19.58 -17.02 13.41
C ARG A 2 18.49 -15.94 13.33
N ALA A 3 18.87 -14.69 13.49
CA ALA A 3 17.99 -13.56 13.20
C ALA A 3 17.97 -13.34 11.68
N THR A 4 16.79 -13.15 11.10
CA THR A 4 16.61 -12.78 9.69
C THR A 4 15.76 -11.53 9.65
N THR A 5 16.20 -10.54 8.87
CA THR A 5 15.50 -9.26 8.69
C THR A 5 15.18 -9.08 7.21
N VAL A 6 13.97 -8.62 6.91
CA VAL A 6 13.55 -8.19 5.58
C VAL A 6 13.47 -6.67 5.57
N VAL A 7 14.00 -6.03 4.54
CA VAL A 7 14.01 -4.56 4.40
C VAL A 7 13.38 -4.18 3.06
N PHE A 8 12.48 -3.21 3.10
CA PHE A 8 11.85 -2.61 1.92
C PHE A 8 12.43 -1.22 1.71
N VAL A 9 12.91 -0.93 0.50
CA VAL A 9 13.54 0.34 0.13
C VAL A 9 12.71 0.99 -0.95
N SER A 10 12.34 2.25 -0.72
CA SER A 10 11.57 3.08 -1.67
C SER A 10 11.79 4.55 -1.34
N ASN A 11 11.73 5.40 -2.36
CA ASN A 11 11.67 6.87 -2.23
C ASN A 11 10.25 7.36 -1.89
N SER A 12 9.27 6.46 -1.90
CA SER A 12 7.85 6.71 -1.72
C SER A 12 7.35 6.10 -0.40
N VAL A 13 6.42 6.79 0.26
CA VAL A 13 5.66 6.26 1.40
C VAL A 13 4.21 6.08 0.97
N ALA A 14 3.53 5.13 1.60
CA ALA A 14 2.09 5.00 1.50
C ALA A 14 1.44 5.20 2.87
N VAL A 15 0.32 5.92 2.86
CA VAL A 15 -0.60 6.02 3.98
C VAL A 15 -1.90 5.36 3.57
N SER A 16 -2.51 4.60 4.48
CA SER A 16 -3.77 3.91 4.19
C SER A 16 -4.81 4.17 5.26
N LYS A 17 -6.08 4.18 4.84
CA LYS A 17 -7.22 4.30 5.74
C LYS A 17 -8.36 3.46 5.21
N VAL A 18 -8.90 2.60 6.06
CA VAL A 18 -10.18 1.96 5.80
C VAL A 18 -11.28 2.91 6.27
N ALA A 19 -12.23 3.24 5.39
CA ALA A 19 -13.38 4.07 5.70
C ALA A 19 -14.62 3.53 4.98
N GLY A 20 -15.65 3.16 5.73
CA GLY A 20 -16.84 2.52 5.16
C GLY A 20 -16.47 1.20 4.48
N ASP A 21 -16.84 1.08 3.20
CA ASP A 21 -16.55 -0.06 2.33
C ASP A 21 -15.38 0.22 1.36
N GLU A 22 -14.46 1.13 1.73
CA GLU A 22 -13.29 1.44 0.93
C GLU A 22 -11.99 1.37 1.74
N LEU A 23 -10.95 0.84 1.10
CA LEU A 23 -9.57 1.10 1.46
C LEU A 23 -9.06 2.25 0.59
N LEU A 24 -8.70 3.36 1.23
CA LEU A 24 -7.95 4.45 0.61
C LEU A 24 -6.45 4.19 0.80
N VAL A 25 -5.68 4.34 -0.28
CA VAL A 25 -4.22 4.39 -0.27
C VAL A 25 -3.77 5.70 -0.90
N TRP A 26 -2.87 6.42 -0.22
CA TRP A 26 -2.21 7.61 -0.74
C TRP A 26 -0.70 7.40 -0.78
N THR A 27 -0.08 7.63 -1.94
CA THR A 27 1.35 7.48 -2.15
C THR A 27 2.01 8.82 -2.41
N ALA A 28 3.11 9.07 -1.70
CA ALA A 28 3.84 10.33 -1.77
C ALA A 28 5.35 10.16 -1.64
N ARG A 29 6.13 11.11 -2.15
CA ARG A 29 7.59 11.13 -1.97
C ARG A 29 7.93 11.38 -0.50
N LYS A 30 8.82 10.55 0.06
CA LYS A 30 9.19 10.59 1.49
C LYS A 30 9.75 11.93 1.95
N HIS A 31 10.47 12.63 1.07
CA HIS A 31 11.20 13.85 1.43
C HIS A 31 10.40 15.13 1.27
N GLU A 32 9.40 15.14 0.39
CA GLU A 32 8.72 16.36 -0.05
C GLU A 32 7.18 16.26 -0.02
N GLY A 33 6.62 15.06 0.16
CA GLY A 33 5.17 14.84 0.26
C GLY A 33 4.42 15.01 -1.07
N THR A 34 5.14 15.14 -2.20
CA THR A 34 4.54 15.23 -3.52
C THR A 34 3.85 13.92 -3.90
N PRO A 35 2.67 13.95 -4.56
CA PRO A 35 1.99 12.74 -5.00
C PRO A 35 2.84 11.87 -5.92
N VAL A 36 2.73 10.54 -5.77
CA VAL A 36 3.40 9.57 -6.65
C VAL A 36 2.34 8.82 -7.46
N PRO A 37 2.07 9.23 -8.71
CA PRO A 37 1.09 8.58 -9.57
C PRO A 37 1.58 7.24 -10.11
N ASP A 38 0.62 6.41 -10.50
CA ASP A 38 0.80 5.08 -11.10
C ASP A 38 1.60 4.10 -10.23
N THR A 39 1.64 4.32 -8.92
CA THR A 39 2.15 3.32 -7.98
C THR A 39 1.25 2.11 -8.05
N LYS A 40 1.80 0.94 -8.39
CA LYS A 40 1.04 -0.31 -8.39
C LYS A 40 0.79 -0.72 -6.95
N VAL A 41 -0.44 -1.06 -6.62
CA VAL A 41 -0.85 -1.44 -5.25
C VAL A 41 -1.60 -2.76 -5.29
N LEU A 42 -1.22 -3.66 -4.40
CA LEU A 42 -1.87 -4.94 -4.13
C LEU A 42 -2.41 -4.92 -2.69
N TRP A 43 -3.68 -5.27 -2.52
CA TRP A 43 -4.26 -5.54 -1.21
C TRP A 43 -4.50 -7.04 -1.07
N THR A 44 -3.92 -7.64 -0.03
CA THR A 44 -3.87 -9.09 0.17
C THR A 44 -4.18 -9.47 1.61
N ASP A 45 -4.82 -10.63 1.80
CA ASP A 45 -5.02 -11.28 3.11
C ASP A 45 -3.85 -12.22 3.49
N GLY A 46 -2.82 -12.32 2.64
CA GLY A 46 -1.69 -13.25 2.81
C GLY A 46 -1.89 -14.63 2.16
N LEU A 47 -3.09 -14.96 1.70
CA LEU A 47 -3.40 -16.15 0.92
C LEU A 47 -3.58 -15.82 -0.57
N GLY A 48 -4.11 -14.63 -0.88
CA GLY A 48 -4.32 -14.17 -2.24
C GLY A 48 -4.47 -12.65 -2.36
N VAL A 49 -4.45 -12.15 -3.60
CA VAL A 49 -4.74 -10.74 -3.88
C VAL A 49 -6.25 -10.56 -3.90
N MET A 50 -6.74 -9.70 -3.03
CA MET A 50 -8.17 -9.39 -2.89
C MET A 50 -8.58 -8.30 -3.88
N SER A 51 -7.74 -7.28 -4.01
CA SER A 51 -7.95 -6.17 -4.93
C SER A 51 -6.61 -5.51 -5.29
N SER A 52 -6.57 -4.81 -6.42
CA SER A 52 -5.37 -4.12 -6.89
C SER A 52 -5.71 -2.95 -7.79
N GLY A 53 -4.76 -2.05 -7.97
CA GLY A 53 -4.89 -0.92 -8.86
C GLY A 53 -3.61 -0.09 -8.92
N ASN A 54 -3.72 1.07 -9.56
CA ASN A 54 -2.65 2.05 -9.64
C ASN A 54 -3.14 3.37 -9.07
N THR A 55 -2.27 4.10 -8.38
CA THR A 55 -2.61 5.44 -7.91
C THR A 55 -2.81 6.41 -9.07
N ASP A 56 -3.75 7.33 -8.91
CA ASP A 56 -4.05 8.38 -9.89
C ASP A 56 -3.03 9.55 -9.82
N ALA A 57 -3.31 10.63 -10.56
CA ALA A 57 -2.47 11.83 -10.60
C ALA A 57 -2.25 12.48 -9.22
N ASP A 58 -3.18 12.30 -8.28
CA ASP A 58 -3.12 12.80 -6.91
C ASP A 58 -2.44 11.80 -5.95
N GLY A 59 -1.89 10.71 -6.49
CA GLY A 59 -1.28 9.64 -5.72
C GLY A 59 -2.31 8.81 -4.95
N LEU A 60 -3.60 8.88 -5.32
CA LEU A 60 -4.68 8.21 -4.61
C LEU A 60 -5.12 6.94 -5.33
N LEU A 61 -5.45 5.92 -4.53
CA LEU A 61 -6.15 4.73 -4.98
C LEU A 61 -7.26 4.40 -3.99
N ARG A 62 -8.45 4.11 -4.51
CA ARG A 62 -9.59 3.60 -3.75
C ARG A 62 -9.85 2.17 -4.19
N LEU A 63 -9.86 1.24 -3.24
CA LEU A 63 -10.18 -0.17 -3.47
C LEU A 63 -11.45 -0.51 -2.69
N LYS A 64 -12.43 -1.13 -3.34
CA LYS A 64 -13.65 -1.58 -2.67
C LYS A 64 -13.36 -2.75 -1.72
N HIS A 65 -13.96 -2.68 -0.54
CA HIS A 65 -13.67 -3.49 0.64
C HIS A 65 -14.20 -4.92 0.54
N ALA A 66 -13.33 -5.87 0.85
CA ALA A 66 -13.70 -7.19 1.33
C ALA A 66 -13.05 -7.31 2.71
N SER A 67 -13.80 -7.33 3.82
CA SER A 67 -13.26 -7.19 5.18
C SER A 67 -12.49 -8.43 5.64
N PRO A 68 -11.14 -8.43 5.66
CA PRO A 68 -10.38 -9.54 6.21
C PRO A 68 -9.96 -9.23 7.66
N GLU A 69 -9.77 -10.26 8.49
CA GLU A 69 -9.29 -10.05 9.87
C GLU A 69 -7.86 -9.49 9.92
N ARG A 70 -7.04 -9.81 8.91
CA ARG A 70 -5.67 -9.31 8.71
C ARG A 70 -5.45 -9.07 7.24
N SER A 71 -4.86 -7.93 6.89
CA SER A 71 -4.45 -7.68 5.51
C SER A 71 -3.25 -6.77 5.40
N TYR A 72 -2.65 -6.81 4.22
CA TYR A 72 -1.47 -6.06 3.86
C TYR A 72 -1.70 -5.29 2.57
N VAL A 73 -1.14 -4.09 2.53
CA VAL A 73 -0.98 -3.33 1.30
C VAL A 73 0.47 -3.43 0.88
N ILE A 74 0.71 -3.92 -0.33
CA ILE A 74 2.04 -3.96 -0.95
C ILE A 74 1.99 -3.00 -2.12
N GLY A 75 2.98 -2.12 -2.25
CA GLY A 75 3.06 -1.25 -3.41
C GLY A 75 4.46 -1.14 -4.00
N GLU A 76 4.49 -0.85 -5.29
CA GLU A 76 5.68 -0.68 -6.12
C GLU A 76 5.53 0.61 -6.93
N ASP A 77 6.42 1.58 -6.70
CA ASP A 77 6.50 2.80 -7.50
C ASP A 77 7.25 2.56 -8.82
N ARG A 78 7.21 3.54 -9.74
CA ARG A 78 7.86 3.45 -11.05
C ARG A 78 9.39 3.32 -10.99
N GLU A 79 10.00 3.66 -9.86
CA GLU A 79 11.45 3.51 -9.66
C GLU A 79 11.80 2.11 -9.14
N GLY A 80 10.79 1.22 -8.99
CA GLY A 80 10.95 -0.12 -8.44
C GLY A 80 11.00 -0.14 -6.91
N GLY A 81 10.72 0.99 -6.25
CA GLY A 81 10.70 1.09 -4.80
C GLY A 81 9.48 0.37 -4.22
N VAL A 82 9.70 -0.50 -3.23
CA VAL A 82 8.63 -1.30 -2.60
C VAL A 82 8.33 -0.81 -1.19
N PHE A 83 7.06 -0.83 -0.81
CA PHE A 83 6.60 -0.67 0.57
C PHE A 83 5.55 -1.73 0.94
N VAL A 84 5.45 -1.99 2.24
CA VAL A 84 4.44 -2.88 2.83
C VAL A 84 3.80 -2.20 4.04
N LEU A 85 2.47 -2.20 4.10
CA LEU A 85 1.68 -1.73 5.24
C LEU A 85 0.88 -2.90 5.82
N SER A 86 0.88 -3.05 7.14
CA SER A 86 -0.06 -3.93 7.83
C SER A 86 -1.30 -3.11 8.21
N LEU A 87 -2.47 -3.59 7.82
CA LEU A 87 -3.75 -3.00 8.23
C LEU A 87 -4.23 -3.68 9.51
N ILE A 88 -4.54 -2.88 10.52
CA ILE A 88 -5.15 -3.34 11.78
C ILE A 88 -6.51 -2.66 11.87
N HIS A 89 -7.57 -3.47 12.00
CA HIS A 89 -8.89 -2.98 12.34
C HIS A 89 -8.89 -2.62 13.84
N ILE A 90 -9.04 -1.33 14.16
CA ILE A 90 -9.24 -0.83 15.52
C ILE A 90 -10.67 -0.31 15.62
#